data_AF-A0A957H806-F1
#
_entry.id   AF-A0A957H806-F1
#
_cell.length_a   1.000
_cell.length_b   1.000
_cell.length_c   1.000
_cell.angle_alpha   90.00
_cell.angle_beta   90.00
_cell.angle_gamma   90.00
#
_symmetry.space_group_name_H-M   'P 1'
#
loop_
_entity.id
_entity.type
_entity.pdbx_description
1 polymer ?
#
loop_
_entity_poly.entity_id
_entity_poly.type
_entity_poly.pdbx_seq_one_letter_code
_entity_poly.pdbx_strand_id
1 'polypeptide(L)'
;DAQPIDEALAFLLDHMPPQLHLVITTREDPNLPLARLRVRGQLTAVRASDLRFDLTEAAVFLRQTMGLDLSEDNIAALEARTEGWVAGLQLASISLQGRQHDAADFIDAFTGSHRFVLDYLVEEVLHRQSESVQRFLLQTSILDRLCGPLCDAVCLSTDGQATLEALDRANLFLIPLDNERRWYRYHH
;
A
#
# COMPACT_ATOMS: atom_id res chain seq x y z
N ASP A 1 -16.36 -2.37 12.79
CA ASP A 1 -16.73 -2.32 14.22
C ASP A 1 -15.56 -1.90 15.13
N ALA A 2 -15.08 -0.66 15.02
CA ALA A 2 -14.02 -0.12 15.89
C ALA A 2 -14.44 1.13 16.67
N GLN A 3 -15.70 1.58 16.54
CA GLN A 3 -16.16 2.86 17.09
C GLN A 3 -15.91 3.04 18.61
N PRO A 4 -16.14 2.04 19.48
CA PRO A 4 -15.83 2.19 20.91
C PRO A 4 -14.33 2.39 21.18
N ILE A 5 -13.46 1.82 20.33
CA ILE A 5 -12.00 1.97 20.43
C ILE A 5 -11.61 3.38 20.01
N ASP A 6 -12.15 3.86 18.89
CA ASP A 6 -11.89 5.23 18.41
C ASP A 6 -12.33 6.28 19.43
N GLU A 7 -13.49 6.10 20.06
CA GLU A 7 -13.98 6.98 21.12
C GLU A 7 -13.07 6.96 22.36
N ALA A 8 -12.60 5.79 22.77
CA ALA A 8 -11.66 5.65 23.88
C ALA A 8 -10.29 6.29 23.57
N LEU A 9 -9.79 6.13 22.35
CA LEU A 9 -8.54 6.75 21.89
C LEU A 9 -8.68 8.27 21.80
N ALA A 10 -9.81 8.78 21.30
CA ALA A 10 -10.09 10.21 21.26
C ALA A 10 -10.15 10.81 22.67
N PHE A 11 -10.80 10.11 23.61
CA PHE A 11 -10.82 10.50 25.03
C PHE A 11 -9.40 10.54 25.61
N LEU A 12 -8.59 9.52 25.35
CA LEU A 12 -7.20 9.47 25.81
C LEU A 12 -6.38 10.64 25.24
N LEU A 13 -6.50 10.93 23.94
CA LEU A 13 -5.79 12.03 23.29
C LEU A 13 -6.16 13.40 23.88
N ASP A 14 -7.43 13.60 24.26
CA ASP A 14 -7.88 14.86 24.85
C ASP A 14 -7.46 15.03 26.33
N HIS A 15 -7.08 13.95 27.01
CA HIS A 15 -6.72 13.94 28.44
C HIS A 15 -5.31 13.43 28.76
N MET A 16 -4.49 13.17 27.74
CA MET A 16 -3.16 12.58 27.94
C MET A 16 -2.24 13.54 28.71
N PRO A 17 -1.47 13.04 29.68
CA PRO A 17 -0.48 13.87 30.37
C PRO A 17 0.72 14.15 29.43
N PRO A 18 1.47 15.25 29.64
CA PRO A 18 2.59 15.62 28.77
C PRO A 18 3.71 14.58 28.62
N GLN A 19 3.77 13.60 29.54
CA GLN A 19 4.77 12.53 29.54
C GLN A 19 4.37 11.33 28.68
N LEU A 20 3.13 11.27 28.18
CA LEU A 20 2.63 10.16 27.39
C LEU A 20 2.76 10.48 25.90
N HIS A 21 3.28 9.53 25.12
CA HIS A 21 3.25 9.56 23.66
C HIS A 21 2.45 8.37 23.14
N LEU A 22 1.51 8.64 22.24
CA LEU A 22 0.70 7.62 21.60
C LEU A 22 1.20 7.37 20.17
N VAL A 23 1.57 6.12 19.88
CA VAL A 23 1.92 5.66 18.53
C VAL A 23 0.80 4.74 18.05
N ILE A 24 0.22 5.06 16.89
CA ILE A 24 -0.83 4.25 16.26
C ILE A 24 -0.31 3.74 14.92
N THR A 25 -0.37 2.42 14.72
CA THR A 25 -0.09 1.77 13.44
C THR A 25 -1.37 1.15 12.92
N THR A 26 -1.84 1.59 11.77
CA THR A 26 -3.10 1.16 11.17
C THR A 26 -3.02 1.21 9.65
N ARG A 27 -3.85 0.42 8.99
CA ARG A 27 -3.97 0.40 7.52
C ARG A 27 -4.98 1.42 7.00
N GLU A 28 -5.79 2.01 7.86
CA GLU A 28 -6.77 3.03 7.51
C GLU A 28 -6.63 4.24 8.43
N ASP A 29 -7.02 5.42 7.95
CA ASP A 29 -7.11 6.58 8.84
C ASP A 29 -8.16 6.32 9.93
N PRO A 30 -7.77 6.28 11.22
CA PRO A 30 -8.70 6.02 12.30
C PRO A 30 -9.66 7.20 12.41
N ASN A 31 -10.87 6.96 12.93
CA ASN A 31 -11.89 8.00 13.08
C ASN A 31 -11.59 8.92 14.28
N LEU A 32 -10.45 9.59 14.22
CA LEU A 32 -9.92 10.52 15.19
C LEU A 32 -9.91 11.94 14.60
N PRO A 33 -9.90 12.99 15.43
CA PRO A 33 -9.86 14.38 14.97
C PRO A 33 -8.45 14.77 14.45
N LEU A 34 -7.92 14.03 13.46
CA LEU A 34 -6.56 14.17 12.92
C LEU A 34 -6.29 15.58 12.38
N ALA A 35 -7.27 16.21 11.74
CA ALA A 35 -7.14 17.59 11.26
C ALA A 35 -6.92 18.58 12.41
N ARG A 36 -7.62 18.40 13.54
CA ARG A 36 -7.45 19.21 14.76
C ARG A 36 -6.06 19.04 15.34
N LEU A 37 -5.57 17.81 15.44
CA LEU A 37 -4.23 17.49 15.94
C LEU A 37 -3.13 18.07 15.03
N ARG A 38 -3.33 18.00 13.71
CA ARG A 38 -2.40 18.57 12.72
C ARG A 38 -2.24 20.08 12.87
N VAL A 39 -3.34 20.83 12.96
CA VAL A 39 -3.31 22.30 13.13
C VAL A 39 -2.64 22.70 14.45
N ARG A 40 -2.75 21.86 15.49
CA ARG A 40 -2.11 22.09 16.79
C ARG A 40 -0.65 21.64 16.87
N GLY A 41 -0.10 21.06 15.80
CA GLY A 41 1.26 20.49 15.83
C GLY A 41 1.40 19.27 16.75
N GLN A 42 0.30 18.57 17.03
CA GLN A 42 0.23 17.40 17.92
C GLN A 42 0.17 16.07 17.15
N LEU A 43 0.42 16.10 15.83
CA LEU A 43 0.36 14.92 14.97
C LEU A 43 1.60 14.88 14.08
N THR A 44 2.36 13.79 14.22
CA THR A 44 3.31 13.34 13.19
C THR A 44 2.65 12.17 12.48
N ALA A 45 2.47 12.28 11.16
CA ALA A 45 1.93 11.21 10.34
C ALA A 45 3.04 10.70 9.42
N VAL A 46 3.23 9.38 9.43
CA VAL A 46 4.09 8.67 8.48
C VAL A 46 3.15 7.88 7.57
N ARG A 47 3.19 8.17 6.28
CA ARG A 47 2.28 7.63 5.26
C ARG A 47 3.01 6.62 4.39
N ALA A 48 2.25 5.93 3.54
CA ALA A 48 2.81 4.97 2.59
C ALA A 48 3.91 5.60 1.71
N SER A 49 3.76 6.86 1.29
CA SER A 49 4.78 7.59 0.54
C SER A 49 6.08 7.80 1.31
N ASP A 50 6.01 7.93 2.64
CA ASP A 50 7.18 8.12 3.51
C ASP A 50 7.86 6.80 3.87
N LEU A 51 7.16 5.67 3.69
CA LEU A 51 7.65 4.32 3.95
C LEU A 51 8.13 3.59 2.68
N ARG A 52 7.84 4.15 1.50
CA ARG A 52 8.38 3.63 0.25
C ARG A 52 9.88 3.87 0.25
N PHE A 53 10.62 2.81 -0.02
CA PHE A 53 12.06 2.94 -0.17
C PHE A 53 12.37 3.69 -1.44
N ASP A 54 13.19 4.73 -1.31
CA ASP A 54 13.88 5.27 -2.47
C ASP A 54 14.94 4.28 -3.00
N LEU A 55 15.55 4.60 -4.13
CA LEU A 55 16.56 3.73 -4.74
C LEU A 55 17.75 3.45 -3.82
N THR A 56 18.15 4.41 -2.99
CA THR A 56 19.26 4.27 -2.04
C THR A 56 18.89 3.33 -0.90
N GLU A 57 17.70 3.51 -0.34
CA GLU A 57 17.14 2.66 0.72
C GLU A 57 16.91 1.23 0.22
N ALA A 58 16.39 1.07 -1.00
CA ALA A 58 16.23 -0.23 -1.65
C ALA A 58 17.57 -0.92 -1.85
N ALA A 59 18.61 -0.20 -2.29
CA ALA A 59 19.96 -0.76 -2.44
C ALA A 59 20.54 -1.23 -1.10
N VAL A 60 20.40 -0.43 -0.05
CA VAL A 60 20.84 -0.78 1.31
C VAL A 60 20.09 -2.02 1.80
N PHE A 61 18.77 -2.05 1.65
CA PHE A 61 17.95 -3.18 2.06
C PHE A 61 18.34 -4.48 1.34
N LEU A 62 18.44 -4.44 0.01
CA LEU A 62 18.73 -5.63 -0.80
C LEU A 62 20.14 -6.17 -0.52
N ARG A 63 21.15 -5.30 -0.42
CA ARG A 63 22.54 -5.72 -0.22
C ARG A 63 22.87 -6.04 1.22
N GLN A 64 22.51 -5.17 2.16
CA GLN A 64 22.97 -5.25 3.55
C GLN A 64 22.02 -6.07 4.43
N THR A 65 20.71 -5.95 4.22
CA THR A 65 19.72 -6.68 5.03
C THR A 65 19.43 -8.06 4.44
N MET A 66 19.22 -8.14 3.12
CA MET A 66 18.88 -9.40 2.45
C MET A 66 20.09 -10.18 1.95
N GLY A 67 21.30 -9.58 1.98
CA GLY A 67 22.55 -10.24 1.61
C GLY A 67 22.64 -10.60 0.13
N LEU A 68 21.95 -9.85 -0.75
CA LEU A 68 21.96 -10.09 -2.19
C LEU A 68 23.02 -9.22 -2.87
N ASP A 69 23.89 -9.85 -3.66
CA ASP A 69 24.88 -9.14 -4.48
C ASP A 69 24.27 -8.78 -5.85
N LEU A 70 23.39 -7.78 -5.85
CA LEU A 70 22.71 -7.29 -7.06
C LEU A 70 23.43 -6.08 -7.66
N SER A 71 23.48 -6.03 -8.99
CA SER A 71 23.90 -4.84 -9.75
C SER A 71 22.95 -3.66 -9.49
N GLU A 72 23.43 -2.45 -9.75
CA GLU A 72 22.61 -1.24 -9.63
C GLU A 72 21.39 -1.28 -10.57
N ASP A 73 21.55 -1.79 -11.79
CA ASP A 73 20.46 -1.95 -12.75
C ASP A 73 19.37 -2.89 -12.23
N ASN A 74 19.76 -4.01 -11.59
CA ASN A 74 18.82 -4.96 -11.00
C ASN A 74 18.08 -4.36 -9.79
N ILE A 75 18.77 -3.56 -8.98
CA ILE A 75 18.16 -2.85 -7.85
C ILE A 75 17.16 -1.81 -8.37
N ALA A 76 17.54 -1.02 -9.39
CA ALA A 76 16.66 -0.03 -10.00
C ALA A 76 15.43 -0.68 -10.64
N ALA A 77 15.60 -1.82 -11.32
CA ALA A 77 14.49 -2.56 -11.90
C ALA A 77 13.54 -3.12 -10.82
N LEU A 78 14.07 -3.64 -9.70
CA LEU A 78 13.24 -4.09 -8.57
C LEU A 78 12.51 -2.93 -7.88
N GLU A 79 13.20 -1.82 -7.64
CA GLU A 79 12.58 -0.62 -7.06
C GLU A 79 11.47 -0.10 -7.97
N ALA A 80 11.71 0.05 -9.27
CA ALA A 80 10.72 0.54 -10.22
C ALA A 80 9.49 -0.38 -10.32
N ARG A 81 9.69 -1.70 -10.27
CA ARG A 81 8.59 -2.68 -10.33
C ARG A 81 7.79 -2.79 -9.04
N THR A 82 8.45 -2.58 -7.91
CA THR A 82 7.79 -2.59 -6.60
C THR A 82 7.37 -1.21 -6.15
N GLU A 83 7.71 -0.15 -6.88
CA GLU A 83 7.53 1.25 -6.53
C GLU A 83 7.98 1.58 -5.10
N GLY A 84 9.09 0.98 -4.68
CA GLY A 84 9.63 1.11 -3.32
C GLY A 84 8.82 0.37 -2.24
N TRP A 85 7.84 -0.46 -2.59
CA TRP A 85 7.05 -1.23 -1.64
C TRP A 85 7.90 -2.29 -0.94
N VAL A 86 8.23 -2.01 0.33
CA VAL A 86 9.17 -2.81 1.13
C VAL A 86 8.77 -4.29 1.21
N ALA A 87 7.48 -4.61 1.35
CA ALA A 87 7.03 -6.00 1.38
C ALA A 87 7.20 -6.68 0.01
N GLY A 88 6.96 -5.96 -1.10
CA GLY A 88 7.25 -6.43 -2.45
C GLY A 88 8.74 -6.70 -2.64
N LEU A 89 9.61 -5.77 -2.23
CA LEU A 89 11.07 -5.94 -2.24
C LEU A 89 11.50 -7.15 -1.39
N GLN A 90 10.88 -7.35 -0.23
CA GLN A 90 11.18 -8.48 0.64
C GLN A 90 10.77 -9.82 0.00
N LEU A 91 9.58 -9.90 -0.61
CA LEU A 91 9.11 -11.11 -1.31
C LEU A 91 9.96 -11.43 -2.55
N ALA A 92 10.37 -10.39 -3.31
CA ALA A 92 11.33 -10.53 -4.41
C ALA A 92 12.66 -11.09 -3.89
N SER A 93 13.15 -10.53 -2.77
CA SER A 93 14.42 -10.94 -2.17
C SER A 93 14.41 -12.38 -1.68
N ILE A 94 13.35 -12.82 -1.01
CA ILE A 94 13.18 -14.22 -0.58
C ILE A 94 13.20 -15.16 -1.79
N SER A 95 12.60 -14.75 -2.90
CA SER A 95 12.58 -15.56 -4.14
C SER A 95 13.94 -15.62 -4.85
N LEU A 96 14.77 -14.58 -4.69
CA LEU A 96 16.13 -14.50 -5.22
C LEU A 96 17.17 -15.24 -4.37
N GLN A 97 16.86 -15.57 -3.12
CA GLN A 97 17.75 -16.34 -2.26
C GLN A 97 18.04 -17.72 -2.89
N GLY A 98 19.30 -17.97 -3.22
CA GLY A 98 19.75 -19.18 -3.91
C GLY A 98 19.68 -19.14 -5.44
N ARG A 99 19.23 -18.04 -6.06
CA ARG A 99 19.15 -17.86 -7.53
C ARG A 99 19.86 -16.60 -8.03
N GLN A 100 20.89 -16.14 -7.31
CA GLN A 100 21.58 -14.86 -7.60
C GLN A 100 22.20 -14.80 -9.01
N HIS A 101 22.62 -15.94 -9.57
CA HIS A 101 23.18 -16.00 -10.92
C HIS A 101 22.16 -15.70 -12.03
N ASP A 102 20.87 -15.91 -11.75
CA ASP A 102 19.75 -15.70 -12.69
C ASP A 102 18.92 -14.47 -12.29
N ALA A 103 19.50 -13.54 -11.52
CA ALA A 103 18.75 -12.43 -10.92
C ALA A 103 18.10 -11.53 -11.97
N ALA A 104 18.78 -11.25 -13.09
CA ALA A 104 18.23 -10.43 -14.17
C ALA A 104 16.97 -11.06 -14.79
N ASP A 105 17.05 -12.35 -15.16
CA ASP A 105 15.91 -13.10 -15.72
C ASP A 105 14.75 -13.18 -14.73
N PHE A 106 15.05 -13.36 -13.44
CA PHE A 106 14.03 -13.34 -12.39
C PHE A 106 13.36 -11.97 -12.28
N ILE A 107 14.14 -10.89 -12.25
CA ILE A 107 13.63 -9.53 -12.10
C ILE A 107 12.78 -9.15 -13.32
N ASP A 108 13.19 -9.55 -14.52
CA ASP A 108 12.38 -9.39 -15.74
C ASP A 108 11.07 -10.18 -15.68
N ALA A 109 11.09 -11.38 -15.10
CA ALA A 109 9.89 -12.20 -14.89
C ALA A 109 9.03 -11.78 -13.69
N PHE A 110 9.52 -10.89 -12.82
CA PHE A 110 8.82 -10.44 -11.60
C PHE A 110 7.71 -9.42 -11.92
N THR A 111 6.73 -9.79 -12.72
CA THR A 111 5.64 -8.92 -13.21
C THR A 111 4.31 -9.25 -12.53
N GLY A 112 4.10 -8.92 -11.25
CA GLY A 112 2.83 -9.17 -10.52
C GLY A 112 2.31 -10.62 -10.49
N SER A 113 2.96 -11.53 -11.20
CA SER A 113 2.56 -12.92 -11.50
C SER A 113 3.37 -13.91 -10.66
N HIS A 114 4.27 -13.39 -9.83
CA HIS A 114 5.14 -14.21 -9.02
C HIS A 114 4.35 -14.75 -7.83
N ARG A 115 4.36 -16.08 -7.66
CA ARG A 115 3.52 -16.80 -6.71
C ARG A 115 3.51 -16.20 -5.30
N PHE A 116 4.67 -15.80 -4.77
CA PHE A 116 4.75 -15.22 -3.43
C PHE A 116 4.06 -13.85 -3.30
N VAL A 117 4.10 -13.02 -4.35
CA VAL A 117 3.40 -11.73 -4.36
C VAL A 117 1.89 -11.98 -4.46
N LEU A 118 1.48 -12.91 -5.32
CA LEU A 118 0.09 -13.32 -5.44
C LEU A 118 -0.45 -13.89 -4.12
N ASP A 119 0.27 -14.81 -3.49
CA ASP A 119 -0.15 -15.43 -2.23
C ASP A 119 -0.32 -14.36 -1.13
N TYR A 120 0.62 -13.41 -1.02
CA TYR A 120 0.48 -12.30 -0.08
C TYR A 120 -0.72 -11.40 -0.41
N LEU A 121 -0.89 -10.98 -1.67
CA LEU A 121 -2.02 -10.13 -2.07
C LEU A 121 -3.36 -10.84 -1.83
N VAL A 122 -3.43 -12.14 -2.09
CA VAL A 122 -4.64 -12.93 -1.87
C VAL A 122 -4.95 -13.07 -0.38
N GLU A 123 -3.98 -13.50 0.43
CA GLU A 123 -4.19 -13.82 1.85
C GLU A 123 -4.31 -12.57 2.73
N GLU A 124 -3.44 -11.59 2.55
CA GLU A 124 -3.34 -10.44 3.46
C GLU A 124 -4.22 -9.24 3.05
N VAL A 125 -4.56 -9.16 1.75
CA VAL A 125 -5.32 -8.05 1.17
C VAL A 125 -6.70 -8.50 0.73
N LEU A 126 -6.81 -9.38 -0.28
CA LEU A 126 -8.07 -9.70 -0.96
C LEU A 126 -9.04 -10.47 -0.06
N HIS A 127 -8.60 -11.54 0.61
CA HIS A 127 -9.44 -12.38 1.47
C HIS A 127 -9.95 -11.64 2.72
N ARG A 128 -9.31 -10.52 3.09
CA ARG A 128 -9.78 -9.68 4.19
C ARG A 128 -10.89 -8.70 3.78
N GLN A 129 -11.20 -8.60 2.50
CA GLN A 129 -12.24 -7.71 2.00
C GLN A 129 -13.61 -8.38 1.95
N SER A 130 -14.68 -7.57 1.96
CA SER A 130 -16.03 -8.04 1.66
C SER A 130 -16.11 -8.60 0.24
N GLU A 131 -17.06 -9.51 -0.02
CA GLU A 131 -17.27 -10.08 -1.35
C GLU A 131 -17.53 -9.02 -2.43
N SER A 132 -18.22 -7.92 -2.06
CA SER A 132 -18.47 -6.79 -2.96
C SER A 132 -17.18 -6.11 -3.41
N VAL A 133 -16.27 -5.85 -2.47
CA VAL A 133 -14.97 -5.25 -2.77
C VAL A 133 -14.10 -6.20 -3.57
N GLN A 134 -14.06 -7.49 -3.23
CA GLN A 134 -13.30 -8.48 -4.00
C GLN A 134 -13.76 -8.52 -5.46
N ARG A 135 -15.08 -8.52 -5.70
CA ARG A 135 -15.65 -8.48 -7.05
C ARG A 135 -15.24 -7.21 -7.80
N PHE A 136 -15.33 -6.05 -7.16
CA PHE A 136 -14.94 -4.77 -7.74
C PHE A 136 -13.46 -4.77 -8.17
N LEU A 137 -12.56 -5.19 -7.26
CA LEU A 137 -11.13 -5.28 -7.52
C LEU A 137 -10.84 -6.20 -8.73
N LEU A 138 -11.45 -7.40 -8.75
CA LEU A 138 -11.27 -8.35 -9.85
C LEU A 138 -11.81 -7.83 -11.18
N GLN A 139 -13.01 -7.24 -11.21
CA GLN A 139 -13.62 -6.72 -12.45
C GLN A 139 -12.84 -5.55 -13.03
N THR A 140 -12.29 -4.68 -12.19
CA THR A 140 -11.55 -3.48 -12.62
C THR A 140 -10.05 -3.72 -12.81
N SER A 141 -9.53 -4.90 -12.44
CA SER A 141 -8.10 -5.28 -12.61
C SER A 141 -7.58 -5.18 -14.05
N ILE A 142 -8.48 -5.19 -15.04
CA ILE A 142 -8.15 -5.05 -16.47
C ILE A 142 -7.86 -3.60 -16.88
N LEU A 143 -8.06 -2.63 -15.98
CA LEU A 143 -7.95 -1.20 -16.27
C LEU A 143 -6.59 -0.67 -15.80
N ASP A 144 -5.88 0.02 -16.70
CA ASP A 144 -4.63 0.73 -16.34
C ASP A 144 -4.90 1.97 -15.49
N ARG A 145 -6.08 2.60 -15.68
CA ARG A 145 -6.53 3.78 -14.94
C ARG A 145 -8.00 3.65 -14.61
N LEU A 146 -8.37 4.09 -13.43
CA LEU A 146 -9.71 4.01 -12.88
C LEU A 146 -10.26 5.42 -12.62
N CYS A 147 -11.53 5.61 -12.91
CA CYS A 147 -12.33 6.74 -12.46
C CYS A 147 -13.75 6.24 -12.20
N GLY A 148 -14.53 6.93 -11.37
CA GLY A 148 -15.87 6.50 -10.98
C GLY A 148 -16.75 6.03 -12.15
N PRO A 149 -16.96 6.87 -13.20
CA PRO A 149 -17.80 6.49 -14.34
C PRO A 149 -17.29 5.28 -15.13
N LEU A 150 -15.97 5.05 -15.19
CA LEU A 150 -15.40 3.89 -15.87
C LEU A 150 -15.63 2.62 -15.04
N CYS A 151 -15.45 2.71 -13.71
CA CYS A 151 -15.75 1.61 -12.80
C CYS A 151 -17.23 1.24 -12.84
N ASP A 152 -18.14 2.23 -12.86
CA ASP A 152 -19.58 2.02 -13.00
C ASP A 152 -19.91 1.22 -14.28
N ALA A 153 -19.29 1.58 -15.40
CA ALA A 153 -19.49 0.91 -16.68
C ALA A 153 -19.00 -0.55 -16.67
N VAL A 154 -17.88 -0.85 -15.99
CA VAL A 154 -17.27 -2.18 -15.93
C VAL A 154 -17.98 -3.08 -14.91
N CYS A 155 -18.32 -2.54 -13.74
CA CYS A 155 -18.96 -3.28 -12.65
C CYS A 155 -20.48 -3.35 -12.79
N LEU A 156 -21.08 -2.62 -13.76
CA LEU A 156 -22.52 -2.44 -13.90
C LEU A 156 -23.15 -1.93 -12.59
N SER A 157 -22.50 -0.93 -11.99
CA SER A 157 -22.89 -0.31 -10.73
C SER A 157 -23.02 1.22 -10.87
N THR A 158 -23.30 1.92 -9.77
CA THR A 158 -23.47 3.40 -9.76
C THR A 158 -22.69 4.08 -8.62
N ASP A 159 -21.83 3.31 -7.97
CA ASP A 159 -21.09 3.63 -6.76
C ASP A 159 -19.57 3.53 -6.96
N GLY A 160 -19.09 3.54 -8.20
CA GLY A 160 -17.68 3.37 -8.56
C GLY A 160 -16.78 4.42 -7.93
N GLN A 161 -17.18 5.69 -7.94
CA GLN A 161 -16.40 6.76 -7.29
C GLN A 161 -16.33 6.56 -5.77
N ALA A 162 -17.47 6.28 -5.13
CA ALA A 162 -17.53 6.05 -3.69
C ALA A 162 -16.73 4.81 -3.27
N THR A 163 -16.72 3.77 -4.12
CA THR A 163 -15.92 2.57 -3.92
C THR A 163 -14.43 2.89 -4.02
N LEU A 164 -13.99 3.63 -5.05
CA LEU A 164 -12.59 4.06 -5.18
C LEU A 164 -12.12 4.88 -3.96
N GLU A 165 -12.95 5.82 -3.48
CA GLU A 165 -12.64 6.61 -2.29
C GLU A 165 -12.58 5.78 -1.00
N ALA A 166 -13.40 4.73 -0.90
CA ALA A 166 -13.34 3.79 0.22
C ALA A 166 -12.06 2.94 0.17
N LEU A 167 -11.69 2.43 -1.01
CA LEU A 167 -10.48 1.65 -1.22
C LEU A 167 -9.20 2.47 -0.97
N ASP A 168 -9.18 3.73 -1.41
CA ASP A 168 -8.11 4.70 -1.14
C ASP A 168 -7.94 4.94 0.36
N ARG A 169 -9.03 5.17 1.10
CA ARG A 169 -8.99 5.32 2.57
C ARG A 169 -8.52 4.07 3.30
N ALA A 170 -8.83 2.89 2.77
CA ALA A 170 -8.40 1.61 3.31
C ALA A 170 -6.95 1.22 2.91
N ASN A 171 -6.24 2.08 2.16
CA ASN A 171 -4.92 1.82 1.59
C ASN A 171 -4.84 0.49 0.80
N LEU A 172 -5.88 0.16 0.03
CA LEU A 172 -5.97 -1.07 -0.76
C LEU A 172 -5.30 -0.93 -2.14
N PHE A 173 -4.01 -0.55 -2.13
CA PHE A 173 -3.16 -0.50 -3.34
C PHE A 173 -3.72 0.38 -4.48
N LEU A 174 -4.54 1.38 -4.15
CA LEU A 174 -4.91 2.45 -5.08
C LEU A 174 -3.96 3.62 -4.91
N ILE A 175 -3.56 4.18 -6.04
CA ILE A 175 -2.71 5.37 -6.10
C ILE A 175 -3.50 6.47 -6.82
N PRO A 176 -3.81 7.58 -6.16
CA PRO A 176 -4.44 8.72 -6.82
C PRO A 176 -3.47 9.34 -7.83
N LEU A 177 -3.98 9.66 -9.01
CA LEU A 177 -3.23 10.28 -10.11
C LEU A 177 -3.44 11.79 -10.19
N ASP A 178 -4.36 12.33 -9.39
CA ASP A 178 -4.63 13.75 -9.29
C ASP A 178 -4.99 14.16 -7.86
N ASN A 179 -4.94 15.48 -7.59
CA ASN A 179 -5.26 16.04 -6.28
C ASN A 179 -6.77 16.03 -5.98
N GLU A 180 -7.60 15.87 -7.01
CA GLU A 180 -9.07 15.87 -6.90
C GLU A 180 -9.62 14.47 -6.63
N ARG A 181 -8.76 13.45 -6.59
CA ARG A 181 -9.11 12.03 -6.41
C ARG A 181 -10.14 11.53 -7.43
N ARG A 182 -10.02 11.98 -8.69
CA ARG A 182 -10.89 11.53 -9.78
C ARG A 182 -10.30 10.36 -10.53
N TRP A 183 -8.97 10.36 -10.69
CA TRP A 183 -8.25 9.30 -11.37
C TRP A 183 -7.37 8.54 -10.40
N TYR A 184 -7.37 7.22 -10.57
CA TYR A 184 -6.59 6.28 -9.79
C TYR A 184 -5.90 5.27 -10.70
N ARG A 185 -4.91 4.57 -10.16
CA ARG A 185 -4.40 3.32 -10.71
C ARG A 185 -4.21 2.30 -9.59
N TYR A 186 -4.21 1.02 -9.93
CA TYR A 186 -3.67 0.01 -9.03
C TYR A 186 -2.14 0.15 -8.95
N HIS A 187 -1.60 -0.29 -7.82
CA HIS A 187 -0.19 -0.57 -7.67
C HIS A 187 0.23 -1.71 -8.62
N HIS A 188 1.41 -1.59 -9.23
CA HIS A 188 1.97 -2.63 -10.10
C HIS A 188 2.57 -3.80 -9.31
#